data_AF-A0A1G1P9P0-F1
#
_entry.id   AF-A0A1G1P9P0-F1
#
_cell.length_a   1.000
_cell.length_b   1.000
_cell.length_c   1.000
_cell.angle_alpha   90.00
_cell.angle_beta   90.00
_cell.angle_gamma   90.00
#
_symmetry.space_group_name_H-M   'P 1'
#
loop_
_entity.id
_entity.type
_entity.pdbx_description
1 polymer ?
#
loop_
_entity_poly.entity_id
_entity_poly.type
_entity_poly.pdbx_seq_one_letter_code
_entity_poly.pdbx_strand_id
1 'polypeptide(L)'
;MPKTEVLTTSGYAKLVADIRRIIAEGRMRAAKAASQELVETYWEVGRRICQEGLTDKGGYGESVLADLAEELEMDESTLLRCIHLFQTYKSVPGSQALTWSHYKVLLPLTDDEERTWYEKFVEEEGLTVPQLTQALKNERFEESQTKEGKKVKAKTLIRPTEAAYVYKALVERVIDGDTLLLRVDLGFTVWKEQRFRLGGIDCPALDEPGGREAFEYVRDQMAKMDFVMVKTNKIDIYGRYVAHLFYSLKTDNKDKIFSEGRYLNQELVDKGLAKVI
;
A
#
# COMPACT_ATOMS: atom_id res chain seq x y z
N MET A 1 -44.82 -54.74 -15.88
CA MET A 1 -43.63 -54.17 -15.24
C MET A 1 -43.20 -52.97 -16.05
N PRO A 2 -43.00 -51.77 -15.46
CA PRO A 2 -42.53 -50.63 -16.24
C PRO A 2 -41.12 -50.95 -16.75
N LYS A 3 -40.89 -50.74 -18.05
CA LYS A 3 -39.56 -50.88 -18.65
C LYS A 3 -38.62 -49.93 -17.91
N THR A 4 -37.59 -50.46 -17.29
CA THR A 4 -36.49 -49.65 -16.75
C THR A 4 -35.84 -48.96 -17.94
N GLU A 5 -36.13 -47.68 -18.14
CA GLU A 5 -35.42 -46.87 -19.15
C GLU A 5 -33.97 -46.76 -18.71
N VAL A 6 -33.10 -47.53 -19.36
CA VAL A 6 -31.66 -47.47 -19.15
C VAL A 6 -31.16 -46.21 -19.84
N LEU A 7 -30.61 -45.27 -19.06
CA LEU A 7 -29.92 -44.09 -19.58
C LEU A 7 -28.87 -44.53 -20.62
N THR A 8 -28.99 -43.99 -21.84
CA THR A 8 -27.95 -44.20 -22.85
C THR A 8 -26.63 -43.62 -22.35
N THR A 9 -25.49 -44.16 -22.81
CA THR A 9 -24.17 -43.64 -22.44
C THR A 9 -24.03 -42.13 -22.70
N SER A 10 -24.65 -41.65 -23.79
CA SER A 10 -24.74 -40.22 -24.12
C SER A 10 -25.60 -39.43 -23.13
N GLY A 11 -26.76 -39.96 -22.74
CA GLY A 11 -27.64 -39.35 -21.74
C GLY A 11 -26.99 -39.26 -20.36
N TYR A 12 -26.26 -40.30 -19.93
CA TYR A 12 -25.50 -40.27 -18.68
C TYR A 12 -24.35 -39.25 -18.72
N ALA A 13 -23.59 -39.19 -19.82
CA ALA A 13 -22.51 -38.20 -19.98
C ALA A 13 -23.04 -36.75 -19.90
N LYS A 14 -24.19 -36.47 -20.54
CA LYS A 14 -24.85 -35.17 -20.45
C LYS A 14 -25.30 -34.86 -19.01
N LEU A 15 -25.91 -35.82 -18.33
CA LEU A 15 -26.32 -35.66 -16.93
C LEU A 15 -25.13 -35.34 -16.02
N VAL A 16 -24.00 -36.03 -16.18
CA VAL A 16 -22.77 -35.75 -15.42
C VAL A 16 -22.25 -34.33 -15.69
N ALA A 17 -22.25 -33.89 -16.95
CA ALA A 17 -21.83 -32.54 -17.31
C ALA A 17 -22.75 -31.47 -16.70
N ASP A 18 -24.07 -31.68 -16.75
CA ASP A 18 -25.07 -30.78 -16.18
C ASP A 18 -24.94 -30.70 -14.64
N ILE A 19 -24.78 -31.84 -13.95
CA ILE A 19 -24.58 -31.87 -12.50
C ILE A 19 -23.28 -31.15 -12.12
N ARG A 20 -22.18 -31.38 -12.85
CA ARG A 20 -20.91 -30.68 -12.61
C ARG A 20 -21.07 -29.17 -12.75
N ARG A 21 -21.78 -28.71 -13.79
CA ARG A 21 -22.07 -27.29 -13.99
C ARG A 21 -22.88 -26.71 -12.82
N ILE A 22 -23.96 -27.38 -12.40
CA ILE A 22 -24.81 -26.94 -11.27
C ILE A 22 -23.98 -26.81 -9.99
N ILE A 23 -23.13 -27.80 -9.69
CA ILE A 23 -22.25 -27.78 -8.51
C ILE A 23 -21.24 -26.62 -8.61
N ALA A 24 -20.62 -26.42 -9.77
CA ALA A 24 -19.65 -25.35 -9.99
C ALA A 24 -20.29 -23.97 -9.82
N GLU A 25 -21.46 -23.74 -10.41
CA GLU A 25 -22.22 -22.50 -10.28
C GLU A 25 -22.66 -22.24 -8.83
N GLY A 26 -23.11 -23.28 -8.12
CA GLY A 26 -23.48 -23.20 -6.71
C GLY A 26 -22.31 -22.78 -5.83
N ARG A 27 -21.13 -23.39 -6.02
CA ARG A 27 -19.89 -23.03 -5.31
C ARG A 27 -19.46 -21.60 -5.61
N MET A 28 -19.54 -21.18 -6.87
CA MET A 28 -19.20 -19.82 -7.27
C MET A 28 -20.10 -18.78 -6.60
N ARG A 29 -21.43 -19.02 -6.56
CA ARG A 29 -22.37 -18.12 -5.86
C ARG A 29 -22.08 -18.04 -4.36
N ALA A 30 -21.80 -19.17 -3.71
CA ALA A 30 -21.46 -19.20 -2.29
C ALA A 30 -20.17 -18.43 -1.99
N ALA A 31 -19.12 -18.64 -2.78
CA ALA A 31 -17.86 -17.92 -2.63
C ALA A 31 -18.00 -16.41 -2.85
N LYS A 32 -18.81 -16.00 -3.83
CA LYS A 32 -19.11 -14.59 -4.10
C LYS A 32 -19.83 -13.93 -2.92
N ALA A 33 -20.89 -14.57 -2.40
CA ALA A 33 -21.64 -14.07 -1.25
C ALA A 33 -20.76 -13.94 0.00
N ALA A 34 -19.94 -14.97 0.30
CA ALA A 34 -19.00 -14.92 1.42
C ALA A 34 -17.96 -13.80 1.27
N SER A 35 -17.48 -13.56 0.04
CA SER A 35 -16.52 -12.48 -0.23
C SER A 35 -17.12 -11.09 -0.02
N GLN A 36 -18.38 -10.90 -0.40
CA GLN A 36 -19.12 -9.65 -0.20
C GLN A 36 -19.33 -9.39 1.30
N GLU A 37 -19.85 -10.39 2.01
CA GLU A 37 -20.08 -10.32 3.45
C GLU A 37 -18.79 -9.98 4.21
N LEU A 38 -17.65 -10.55 3.78
CA LEU A 38 -16.36 -10.29 4.41
C LEU A 38 -15.92 -8.83 4.25
N VAL A 39 -16.11 -8.22 3.07
CA VAL A 39 -15.77 -6.82 2.83
C VAL A 39 -16.64 -5.90 3.68
N GLU A 40 -17.95 -6.18 3.75
CA GLU A 40 -18.89 -5.44 4.58
C GLU A 40 -18.55 -5.56 6.06
N THR A 41 -18.29 -6.78 6.54
CA THR A 41 -17.87 -7.06 7.91
C THR A 41 -16.60 -6.28 8.26
N TYR A 42 -15.58 -6.30 7.40
CA TYR A 42 -14.32 -5.61 7.68
C TYR A 42 -14.43 -4.09 7.58
N TRP A 43 -15.31 -3.56 6.73
CA TRP A 43 -15.64 -2.13 6.73
C TRP A 43 -16.31 -1.73 8.05
N GLU A 44 -17.24 -2.55 8.54
CA GLU A 44 -17.97 -2.32 9.78
C GLU A 44 -17.07 -2.43 11.02
N VAL A 45 -16.13 -3.39 11.04
CA VAL A 45 -15.06 -3.47 12.05
C VAL A 45 -14.26 -2.17 12.06
N GLY A 46 -13.84 -1.68 10.89
CA GLY A 46 -13.13 -0.41 10.76
C GLY A 46 -13.92 0.78 11.31
N ARG A 47 -15.22 0.87 10.95
CA ARG A 47 -16.14 1.88 11.47
C ARG A 47 -16.21 1.86 13.00
N ARG A 48 -16.41 0.67 13.57
CA ARG A 48 -16.56 0.46 15.01
C ARG A 48 -15.29 0.84 15.77
N ILE A 49 -14.11 0.49 15.26
CA ILE A 49 -12.83 0.86 15.87
C ILE A 49 -12.63 2.38 15.82
N CYS A 50 -12.90 3.01 14.67
CA CYS A 50 -12.75 4.47 14.50
C CYS A 50 -13.67 5.28 15.43
N GLN A 51 -14.84 4.76 15.81
CA GLN A 51 -15.75 5.42 16.75
C GLN A 51 -15.16 5.61 18.16
N GLU A 52 -14.19 4.81 18.57
CA GLU A 52 -13.53 4.94 19.87
C GLU A 52 -12.47 6.06 19.89
N GLY A 53 -12.19 6.68 18.74
CA GLY A 53 -11.15 7.70 18.59
C GLY A 53 -9.75 7.18 18.92
N LEU A 54 -9.52 5.87 18.75
CA LEU A 54 -8.24 5.21 19.03
C LEU A 54 -7.13 5.66 18.08
N THR A 55 -7.49 6.09 16.86
CA THR A 55 -6.56 6.59 15.85
C THR A 55 -5.99 7.98 16.17
N ASP A 56 -6.65 8.74 17.06
CA ASP A 56 -6.30 10.14 17.33
C ASP A 56 -5.45 10.31 18.61
N LYS A 57 -5.14 9.21 19.30
CA LYS A 57 -4.56 9.21 20.67
C LYS A 57 -3.09 8.75 20.77
N GLY A 58 -2.36 8.64 19.66
CA GLY A 58 -0.95 8.24 19.65
C GLY A 58 -0.72 6.82 20.17
N GLY A 59 0.42 6.55 20.84
CA GLY A 59 0.85 5.19 21.24
C GLY A 59 -0.11 4.41 22.15
N TYR A 60 -1.11 5.06 22.77
CA TYR A 60 -2.21 4.39 23.48
C TYR A 60 -3.17 3.66 22.52
N GLY A 61 -3.36 4.19 21.30
CA GLY A 61 -4.14 3.53 20.25
C GLY A 61 -3.43 2.28 19.72
N GLU A 62 -2.10 2.31 19.60
CA GLU A 62 -1.31 1.16 19.18
C GLU A 62 -1.37 0.01 20.19
N SER A 63 -1.27 0.30 21.49
CA SER A 63 -1.38 -0.74 22.53
C SER A 63 -2.78 -1.37 22.56
N VAL A 64 -3.84 -0.56 22.45
CA VAL A 64 -5.22 -1.08 22.43
C VAL A 64 -5.47 -1.93 21.19
N LEU A 65 -4.87 -1.58 20.04
CA LEU A 65 -5.04 -2.36 18.82
C LEU A 65 -4.32 -3.71 18.90
N ALA A 66 -3.14 -3.74 19.52
CA ALA A 66 -2.40 -4.98 19.78
C ALA A 66 -3.18 -5.90 20.73
N ASP A 67 -3.73 -5.36 21.83
CA ASP A 67 -4.57 -6.11 22.77
C ASP A 67 -5.83 -6.66 22.07
N LEU A 68 -6.47 -5.84 21.23
CA LEU A 68 -7.64 -6.23 20.46
C LEU A 68 -7.32 -7.33 19.44
N ALA A 69 -6.16 -7.25 18.80
CA ALA A 69 -5.69 -8.28 17.87
C ALA A 69 -5.50 -9.63 18.58
N GLU A 70 -4.90 -9.63 19.77
CA GLU A 70 -4.73 -10.83 20.59
C GLU A 70 -6.08 -11.42 21.03
N GLU A 71 -6.97 -10.59 21.59
CA GLU A 71 -8.26 -11.06 22.11
C GLU A 71 -9.21 -11.57 21.02
N LEU A 72 -9.15 -11.01 19.82
CA LEU A 72 -9.95 -11.46 18.67
C LEU A 72 -9.29 -12.61 17.89
N GLU A 73 -8.08 -13.04 18.27
CA GLU A 73 -7.27 -13.98 17.50
C GLU A 73 -7.10 -13.55 16.03
N MET A 74 -6.92 -12.25 15.79
CA MET A 74 -6.80 -11.65 14.47
C MET A 74 -5.43 -10.97 14.31
N ASP A 75 -4.86 -11.01 13.11
CA ASP A 75 -3.67 -10.24 12.82
C ASP A 75 -3.95 -8.74 13.03
N GLU A 76 -3.09 -8.05 13.78
CA GLU A 76 -3.15 -6.59 13.95
C GLU A 76 -3.19 -5.86 12.60
N SER A 77 -2.44 -6.38 11.62
CA SER A 77 -2.44 -5.86 10.24
C SER A 77 -3.81 -5.98 9.54
N THR A 78 -4.67 -6.91 9.94
CA THR A 78 -6.04 -7.01 9.42
C THR A 78 -6.90 -5.90 10.03
N LEU A 79 -6.82 -5.68 11.34
CA LEU A 79 -7.55 -4.59 12.00
C LEU A 79 -7.15 -3.22 11.46
N LEU A 80 -5.84 -2.98 11.24
CA LEU A 80 -5.35 -1.78 10.59
C LEU A 80 -5.93 -1.59 9.18
N ARG A 81 -6.05 -2.66 8.39
CA ARG A 81 -6.66 -2.59 7.06
C ARG A 81 -8.17 -2.37 7.12
N CYS A 82 -8.87 -2.88 8.14
CA CYS A 82 -10.28 -2.57 8.39
C CYS A 82 -10.47 -1.07 8.63
N ILE A 83 -9.65 -0.48 9.51
CA ILE A 83 -9.62 0.96 9.78
C ILE A 83 -9.39 1.74 8.48
N HIS A 84 -8.37 1.35 7.70
CA HIS A 84 -8.04 2.02 6.44
C HIS A 84 -9.19 1.91 5.43
N LEU A 85 -9.81 0.73 5.30
CA LEU A 85 -10.98 0.53 4.44
C LEU A 85 -12.11 1.49 4.80
N PHE A 86 -12.43 1.63 6.08
CA PHE A 86 -13.46 2.58 6.52
C PHE A 86 -13.07 4.05 6.26
N GLN A 87 -11.82 4.42 6.49
CA GLN A 87 -11.36 5.80 6.27
C GLN A 87 -11.40 6.19 4.79
N THR A 88 -11.03 5.25 3.91
CA THR A 88 -10.99 5.42 2.46
C THR A 88 -12.38 5.44 1.84
N TYR A 89 -13.26 4.50 2.20
CA TYR A 89 -14.59 4.37 1.59
C TYR A 89 -15.68 4.89 2.53
N LYS A 90 -16.34 5.99 2.15
CA LYS A 90 -17.42 6.63 2.96
C LYS A 90 -18.68 5.78 3.09
N SER A 91 -18.84 4.77 2.25
CA SER A 91 -19.85 3.73 2.35
C SER A 91 -19.18 2.38 2.13
N VAL A 92 -19.85 1.29 2.51
CA VAL A 92 -19.40 -0.07 2.18
C VAL A 92 -19.10 -0.13 0.67
N PRO A 93 -17.91 -0.61 0.26
CA PRO A 93 -17.60 -0.75 -1.15
C PRO A 93 -18.62 -1.65 -1.85
N GLY A 94 -19.29 -1.13 -2.87
CA GLY A 94 -20.42 -1.80 -3.51
C GLY A 94 -20.07 -2.83 -4.57
N SER A 95 -18.77 -3.04 -4.84
CA SER A 95 -18.34 -3.94 -5.91
C SER A 95 -18.67 -5.38 -5.59
N GLN A 96 -19.29 -6.06 -6.56
CA GLN A 96 -19.51 -7.49 -6.46
C GLN A 96 -18.36 -8.34 -7.03
N ALA A 97 -17.40 -7.72 -7.70
CA ALA A 97 -16.26 -8.41 -8.30
C ALA A 97 -15.04 -8.39 -7.38
N LEU A 98 -14.86 -7.30 -6.62
CA LEU A 98 -13.74 -7.15 -5.71
C LEU A 98 -13.97 -7.94 -4.42
N THR A 99 -12.97 -8.73 -4.06
CA THR A 99 -12.90 -9.43 -2.77
C THR A 99 -11.99 -8.67 -1.81
N TRP A 100 -12.01 -9.01 -0.51
CA TRP A 100 -11.07 -8.45 0.47
C TRP A 100 -9.62 -8.45 0.00
N SER A 101 -9.18 -9.50 -0.71
CA SER A 101 -7.81 -9.57 -1.21
C SER A 101 -7.50 -8.56 -2.32
N HIS A 102 -8.49 -8.14 -3.11
CA HIS A 102 -8.32 -7.03 -4.04
C HIS A 102 -8.16 -5.71 -3.28
N TYR A 103 -9.03 -5.46 -2.28
CA TYR A 103 -8.93 -4.26 -1.46
C TYR A 103 -7.60 -4.18 -0.70
N LYS A 104 -7.05 -5.29 -0.21
CA LYS A 104 -5.70 -5.29 0.39
C LYS A 104 -4.61 -4.74 -0.56
N VAL A 105 -4.76 -4.95 -1.86
CA VAL A 105 -3.82 -4.48 -2.90
C VAL A 105 -4.09 -3.03 -3.30
N LEU A 106 -5.36 -2.58 -3.24
CA LEU A 106 -5.78 -1.24 -3.65
C LEU A 106 -5.71 -0.18 -2.55
N LEU A 107 -5.92 -0.57 -1.29
CA LEU A 107 -5.83 0.32 -0.13
C LEU A 107 -4.51 1.11 -0.02
N PRO A 108 -3.33 0.58 -0.37
CA PRO A 108 -2.09 1.37 -0.37
C PRO A 108 -2.10 2.58 -1.33
N LEU A 109 -2.91 2.55 -2.39
CA LEU A 109 -2.97 3.63 -3.38
C LEU A 109 -3.54 4.89 -2.75
N THR A 110 -2.79 5.99 -2.79
CA THR A 110 -3.20 7.27 -2.21
C THR A 110 -3.99 8.15 -3.18
N ASP A 111 -3.85 7.92 -4.48
CA ASP A 111 -4.65 8.59 -5.51
C ASP A 111 -6.01 7.91 -5.63
N ASP A 112 -7.08 8.64 -5.30
CA ASP A 112 -8.45 8.15 -5.40
C ASP A 112 -8.89 7.92 -6.85
N GLU A 113 -8.37 8.68 -7.82
CA GLU A 113 -8.65 8.51 -9.26
C GLU A 113 -8.03 7.20 -9.75
N GLU A 114 -6.76 6.96 -9.42
CA GLU A 114 -6.05 5.72 -9.74
C GLU A 114 -6.75 4.51 -9.11
N ARG A 115 -7.06 4.58 -7.81
CA ARG A 115 -7.73 3.47 -7.09
C ARG A 115 -9.06 3.13 -7.73
N THR A 116 -9.90 4.14 -7.98
CA THR A 116 -11.21 3.96 -8.62
C THR A 116 -11.08 3.39 -10.03
N TRP A 117 -10.03 3.76 -10.77
CA TRP A 117 -9.76 3.20 -12.09
C TRP A 117 -9.45 1.71 -12.01
N TYR A 118 -8.58 1.28 -11.10
CA TYR A 118 -8.26 -0.14 -10.93
C TYR A 118 -9.43 -0.96 -10.40
N GLU A 119 -10.30 -0.38 -9.57
CA GLU A 119 -11.55 -1.03 -9.16
C GLU A 119 -12.44 -1.34 -10.37
N LYS A 120 -12.68 -0.35 -11.24
CA LYS A 120 -13.43 -0.56 -12.48
C LYS A 120 -12.75 -1.56 -13.40
N PHE A 121 -11.43 -1.49 -13.50
CA PHE A 121 -10.67 -2.40 -14.34
C PHE A 121 -10.80 -3.87 -13.87
N VAL A 122 -10.85 -4.10 -12.55
CA VAL A 122 -11.13 -5.43 -11.99
C VAL A 122 -12.57 -5.86 -12.29
N GLU A 123 -13.55 -4.96 -12.19
CA GLU A 123 -14.96 -5.25 -12.48
C GLU A 123 -15.21 -5.60 -13.95
N GLU A 124 -14.59 -4.86 -14.87
CA GLU A 124 -14.78 -4.99 -16.31
C GLU A 124 -14.04 -6.22 -16.87
N GLU A 125 -12.78 -6.42 -16.47
CA GLU A 125 -11.94 -7.49 -17.00
C GLU A 125 -11.93 -8.76 -16.14
N GLY A 126 -12.59 -8.75 -14.98
CA GLY A 126 -12.66 -9.90 -14.07
C GLY A 126 -11.30 -10.31 -13.53
N LEU A 127 -10.43 -9.35 -13.24
CA LEU A 127 -9.05 -9.62 -12.86
C LEU A 127 -8.95 -10.39 -11.54
N THR A 128 -8.04 -11.37 -11.52
CA THR A 128 -7.60 -12.00 -10.29
C THR A 128 -6.59 -11.11 -9.56
N VAL A 129 -6.39 -11.34 -8.25
CA VAL A 129 -5.43 -10.58 -7.42
C VAL A 129 -4.01 -10.54 -8.03
N PRO A 130 -3.43 -11.64 -8.56
CA PRO A 130 -2.13 -11.57 -9.22
C PRO A 130 -2.13 -10.72 -10.49
N GLN A 131 -3.21 -10.76 -11.28
CA GLN A 131 -3.34 -9.95 -12.49
C GLN A 131 -3.47 -8.46 -12.16
N LEU A 132 -4.25 -8.11 -11.12
CA LEU A 132 -4.33 -6.75 -10.60
C LEU A 132 -2.96 -6.27 -10.12
N THR A 133 -2.25 -7.10 -9.34
CA THR A 133 -0.91 -6.77 -8.84
C THR A 133 0.06 -6.51 -9.99
N GLN A 134 0.01 -7.34 -11.06
CA GLN A 134 0.82 -7.12 -12.25
C GLN A 134 0.41 -5.86 -13.02
N ALA A 135 -0.88 -5.54 -13.08
CA ALA A 135 -1.39 -4.34 -13.74
C ALA A 135 -0.94 -3.06 -13.02
N LEU A 136 -0.82 -3.10 -11.69
CA LEU A 136 -0.23 -2.04 -10.88
C LEU A 136 1.27 -1.90 -11.16
N LYS A 137 2.02 -3.01 -11.14
CA LYS A 137 3.45 -3.00 -11.49
C LYS A 137 3.75 -2.45 -12.87
N ASN A 138 2.81 -2.64 -13.80
CA ASN A 138 2.95 -2.19 -15.19
C ASN A 138 2.39 -0.78 -15.42
N GLU A 139 1.96 -0.04 -14.39
CA GLU A 139 1.47 1.34 -14.53
C GLU A 139 0.36 1.47 -15.59
N ARG A 140 -0.56 0.48 -15.58
CA ARG A 140 -1.67 0.41 -16.55
C ARG A 140 -2.57 1.65 -16.49
N PHE A 141 -2.68 2.27 -15.31
CA PHE A 141 -3.42 3.52 -15.17
C PHE A 141 -2.76 4.64 -15.98
N GLU A 142 -1.45 4.84 -15.87
CA GLU A 142 -0.69 5.85 -16.60
C GLU A 142 -0.69 5.61 -18.11
N GLU A 143 -0.59 4.34 -18.53
CA GLU A 143 -0.77 3.94 -19.94
C GLU A 143 -2.17 4.32 -20.47
N SER A 144 -3.20 4.21 -19.63
CA SER A 144 -4.57 4.62 -20.01
C SER A 144 -4.68 6.14 -20.15
N GLN A 145 -4.08 6.90 -19.23
CA GLN A 145 -4.09 8.37 -19.26
C GLN A 145 -3.31 8.94 -20.46
N THR A 146 -2.22 8.28 -20.86
CA THR A 146 -1.42 8.70 -22.03
C THR A 146 -2.14 8.45 -23.36
N LYS A 147 -2.94 7.37 -23.47
CA LYS A 147 -3.79 7.10 -24.64
C LYS A 147 -4.97 8.08 -24.75
N GLU A 148 -5.45 8.62 -23.63
CA GLU A 148 -6.51 9.65 -23.58
C GLU A 148 -5.98 11.09 -23.71
N GLY A 149 -4.70 11.28 -24.05
CA GLY A 149 -4.15 12.60 -24.40
C GLY A 149 -3.74 13.49 -23.22
N LYS A 150 -3.75 12.98 -21.98
CA LYS A 150 -3.13 13.68 -20.85
C LYS A 150 -1.60 13.50 -20.91
N LYS A 151 -0.90 14.53 -21.40
CA LYS A 151 0.58 14.61 -21.35
C LYS A 151 1.06 14.57 -19.90
N VAL A 152 1.76 13.50 -19.51
CA VAL A 152 2.44 13.39 -18.21
C VAL A 152 3.61 14.38 -18.20
N LYS A 153 3.46 15.49 -17.47
CA LYS A 153 4.61 16.30 -17.04
C LYS A 153 5.42 15.45 -16.06
N ALA A 154 6.76 15.51 -16.14
CA ALA A 154 7.62 14.95 -15.10
C ALA A 154 7.09 15.42 -13.73
N LYS A 155 6.60 14.48 -12.91
CA LYS A 155 5.98 14.79 -11.63
C LYS A 155 7.06 15.39 -10.70
N THR A 156 6.96 16.68 -10.39
CA THR A 156 7.77 17.33 -9.35
C THR A 156 7.07 17.11 -8.01
N LEU A 157 7.75 16.48 -7.06
CA LEU A 157 7.27 16.34 -5.69
C LEU A 157 7.19 17.71 -5.03
N ILE A 158 6.12 17.94 -4.28
CA ILE A 158 6.00 19.12 -3.42
C ILE A 158 6.96 18.95 -2.25
N ARG A 159 7.94 19.85 -2.11
CA ARG A 159 8.83 19.88 -0.95
C ARG A 159 8.01 20.28 0.29
N PRO A 160 8.02 19.49 1.36
CA PRO A 160 7.44 19.92 2.62
C PRO A 160 8.13 21.17 3.19
N THR A 161 7.34 22.17 3.59
CA THR A 161 7.83 23.44 4.15
C THR A 161 7.52 23.62 5.63
N GLU A 162 6.53 22.90 6.16
CA GLU A 162 6.15 22.97 7.57
C GLU A 162 7.17 22.26 8.45
N ALA A 163 7.66 22.92 9.50
CA ALA A 163 8.67 22.39 10.41
C ALA A 163 8.15 21.35 11.43
N ALA A 164 6.84 21.13 11.50
CA ALA A 164 6.26 20.12 12.39
C ALA A 164 6.71 18.70 11.99
N TYR A 165 7.02 17.88 12.99
CA TYR A 165 7.47 16.48 12.83
C TYR A 165 8.73 16.32 11.95
N VAL A 166 9.66 17.26 12.10
CA VAL A 166 10.99 17.22 11.50
C VAL A 166 12.01 16.83 12.56
N TYR A 167 12.76 15.78 12.30
CA TYR A 167 13.71 15.20 13.25
C TYR A 167 15.11 15.11 12.66
N LYS A 168 16.12 15.23 13.52
CA LYS A 168 17.48 14.82 13.19
C LYS A 168 17.54 13.29 13.27
N ALA A 169 18.15 12.65 12.29
CA ALA A 169 18.35 11.20 12.30
C ALA A 169 19.74 10.82 11.81
N LEU A 170 20.27 9.74 12.36
CA LEU A 170 21.47 9.07 11.87
C LEU A 170 21.05 7.94 10.93
N VAL A 171 21.74 7.81 9.80
CA VAL A 171 21.48 6.72 8.87
C VAL A 171 22.27 5.50 9.33
N GLU A 172 21.56 4.52 9.89
CA GLU A 172 22.18 3.26 10.35
C GLU A 172 22.44 2.33 9.16
N ARG A 173 21.43 2.18 8.30
CA ARG A 173 21.53 1.30 7.13
C ARG A 173 20.52 1.67 6.04
N VAL A 174 20.97 1.66 4.79
CA VAL A 174 20.07 1.67 3.62
C VAL A 174 19.60 0.23 3.38
N ILE A 175 18.29 0.02 3.29
CA ILE A 175 17.70 -1.32 3.10
C ILE A 175 17.52 -1.61 1.61
N ASP A 176 16.87 -0.67 0.90
CA ASP A 176 16.64 -0.68 -0.54
C ASP A 176 16.68 0.78 -1.07
N GLY A 177 16.28 1.02 -2.32
CA GLY A 177 16.33 2.35 -2.93
C GLY A 177 15.42 3.39 -2.26
N ASP A 178 14.42 2.96 -1.50
CA ASP A 178 13.42 3.86 -0.92
C ASP A 178 13.12 3.62 0.56
N THR A 179 13.82 2.69 1.21
CA THR A 179 13.64 2.31 2.61
C THR A 179 14.97 2.39 3.34
N LEU A 180 14.97 3.16 4.42
CA LEU A 180 16.14 3.37 5.28
C LEU A 180 15.82 3.00 6.72
N LEU A 181 16.79 2.39 7.40
CA LEU A 181 16.79 2.25 8.85
C LEU A 181 17.50 3.47 9.43
N LEU A 182 16.76 4.27 10.19
CA LEU A 182 17.27 5.50 10.79
C LEU A 182 17.19 5.42 12.31
N ARG A 183 18.17 6.00 12.98
CA ARG A 183 18.13 6.26 14.43
C ARG A 183 17.80 7.73 14.67
N VAL A 184 16.58 7.99 15.10
CA VAL A 184 15.99 9.33 15.22
C VAL A 184 16.19 9.90 16.62
N ASP A 185 16.58 11.18 16.67
CA ASP A 185 16.72 11.97 17.89
C ASP A 185 15.36 12.58 18.27
N LEU A 186 14.80 12.14 19.40
CA LEU A 186 13.54 12.65 19.95
C LEU A 186 13.76 13.70 21.05
N GLY A 187 15.01 14.14 21.23
CA GLY A 187 15.41 14.98 22.36
C GLY A 187 15.54 14.17 23.66
N PHE A 188 15.92 14.86 24.74
CA PHE A 188 16.07 14.26 26.08
C PHE A 188 16.97 13.02 26.14
N THR A 189 17.95 12.91 25.22
CA THR A 189 18.83 11.72 25.08
C THR A 189 18.06 10.45 24.67
N VAL A 190 16.81 10.58 24.20
CA VAL A 190 15.99 9.49 23.71
C VAL A 190 16.23 9.32 22.22
N TRP A 191 16.70 8.14 21.84
CA TRP A 191 16.91 7.74 20.47
C TRP A 191 16.02 6.56 20.13
N LYS A 192 15.40 6.61 18.95
CA LYS A 192 14.55 5.51 18.47
C LYS A 192 15.03 5.04 17.10
N GLU A 193 15.33 3.76 16.99
CA GLU A 193 15.57 3.12 15.71
C GLU A 193 14.23 2.77 15.05
N GLN A 194 14.09 3.12 13.77
CA GLN A 194 12.87 2.89 13.03
C GLN A 194 13.13 2.79 11.52
N ARG A 195 12.28 2.02 10.82
CA ARG A 195 12.27 1.93 9.36
C ARG A 195 11.42 3.04 8.75
N PHE A 196 12.00 3.74 7.79
CA PHE A 196 11.38 4.84 7.05
C PHE A 196 11.30 4.52 5.58
N ARG A 197 10.12 4.71 4.98
CA ARG A 197 9.87 4.58 3.55
C ARG A 197 9.80 5.99 2.95
N LEU A 198 10.56 6.26 1.90
CA LEU A 198 10.57 7.54 1.21
C LEU A 198 9.19 7.79 0.57
N GLY A 199 8.53 8.87 0.98
CA GLY A 199 7.19 9.22 0.55
C GLY A 199 7.15 9.84 -0.85
N GLY A 200 6.06 9.54 -1.56
CA GLY A 200 5.78 10.05 -2.91
C GLY A 200 6.63 9.43 -4.01
N ILE A 201 7.45 8.42 -3.70
CA ILE A 201 8.30 7.76 -4.70
C ILE A 201 8.30 6.25 -4.56
N ASP A 202 8.51 5.55 -5.68
CA ASP A 202 8.69 4.11 -5.75
C ASP A 202 10.02 3.78 -6.42
N CYS A 203 10.90 3.08 -5.72
CA CYS A 203 12.12 2.54 -6.30
C CYS A 203 11.91 1.07 -6.69
N PRO A 204 12.52 0.60 -7.80
CA PRO A 204 12.52 -0.82 -8.12
C PRO A 204 13.15 -1.64 -6.98
N ALA A 205 12.63 -2.85 -6.77
CA ALA A 205 13.19 -3.75 -5.77
C ALA A 205 14.64 -4.15 -6.12
N LEU A 206 15.44 -4.59 -5.14
CA LEU A 206 16.86 -4.90 -5.35
C LEU A 206 17.14 -5.95 -6.45
N ASP A 207 16.19 -6.85 -6.66
CA ASP A 207 16.19 -7.91 -7.67
C ASP A 207 15.62 -7.47 -9.02
N GLU A 208 15.02 -6.29 -9.10
CA GLU A 208 14.48 -5.70 -10.32
C GLU A 208 15.52 -4.81 -11.03
N PRO A 209 15.43 -4.64 -12.37
CA PRO A 209 16.33 -3.77 -13.11
C PRO A 209 16.32 -2.33 -12.56
N GLY A 210 17.50 -1.79 -12.26
CA GLY A 210 17.66 -0.43 -11.71
C GLY A 210 17.54 -0.33 -10.18
N GLY A 211 17.01 -1.34 -9.49
CA GLY A 211 16.87 -1.29 -8.03
C GLY A 211 18.21 -1.31 -7.30
N ARG A 212 19.19 -2.05 -7.83
CA ARG A 212 20.56 -2.04 -7.31
C ARG A 212 21.23 -0.67 -7.47
N GLU A 213 20.99 0.00 -8.59
CA GLU A 213 21.55 1.33 -8.86
C GLU A 213 20.95 2.38 -7.91
N ALA A 214 19.64 2.35 -7.70
CA ALA A 214 18.97 3.21 -6.73
C ALA A 214 19.51 3.00 -5.31
N PHE A 215 19.64 1.74 -4.88
CA PHE A 215 20.21 1.38 -3.59
C PHE A 215 21.66 1.89 -3.42
N GLU A 216 22.52 1.64 -4.41
CA GLU A 216 23.93 2.06 -4.35
C GLU A 216 24.06 3.58 -4.32
N TYR A 217 23.23 4.28 -5.08
CA TYR A 217 23.18 5.73 -5.05
C TYR A 217 22.81 6.25 -3.66
N VAL A 218 21.73 5.76 -3.06
CA VAL A 218 21.30 6.18 -1.72
C VAL A 218 22.37 5.85 -0.69
N ARG A 219 22.90 4.63 -0.69
CA ARG A 219 24.00 4.21 0.19
C ARG A 219 25.19 5.17 0.10
N ASP A 220 25.64 5.49 -1.10
CA ASP A 220 26.83 6.30 -1.32
C ASP A 220 26.62 7.78 -0.98
N GLN A 221 25.40 8.30 -1.13
CA GLN A 221 25.08 9.64 -0.63
C GLN A 221 25.01 9.65 0.90
N MET A 222 24.31 8.68 1.51
CA MET A 222 24.10 8.65 2.95
C MET A 222 25.40 8.37 3.72
N ALA A 223 26.32 7.57 3.17
CA ALA A 223 27.62 7.29 3.76
C ALA A 223 28.52 8.53 3.91
N LYS A 224 28.21 9.63 3.21
CA LYS A 224 28.93 10.90 3.29
C LYS A 224 28.35 11.84 4.34
N MET A 225 27.20 11.49 4.93
CA MET A 225 26.47 12.35 5.85
C MET A 225 26.68 11.89 7.29
N ASP A 226 26.97 12.84 8.18
CA ASP A 226 26.96 12.56 9.62
C ASP A 226 25.52 12.40 10.14
N PHE A 227 24.57 13.13 9.56
CA PHE A 227 23.15 13.04 9.87
C PHE A 227 22.29 13.59 8.74
N VAL A 228 21.00 13.31 8.80
CA VAL A 228 19.97 13.80 7.89
C VAL A 228 18.83 14.44 8.68
N MET A 229 18.07 15.31 8.03
CA MET A 229 16.77 15.75 8.53
C MET A 229 15.68 14.91 7.88
N VAL A 230 14.80 14.34 8.70
CA VAL A 230 13.68 13.53 8.23
C VAL A 230 12.38 14.18 8.69
N LYS A 231 11.47 14.43 7.74
CA LYS A 231 10.09 14.81 8.05
C LYS A 231 9.20 13.59 7.89
N THR A 232 8.37 13.32 8.89
CA THR A 232 7.38 12.24 8.84
C THR A 232 5.99 12.80 8.70
N ASN A 233 5.15 12.19 7.85
CA ASN A 233 3.76 12.62 7.69
C ASN A 233 2.77 11.63 8.33
N LYS A 234 2.96 10.33 8.04
CA LYS A 234 2.04 9.25 8.45
C LYS A 234 2.79 7.94 8.57
N ILE A 235 2.16 6.96 9.21
CA ILE A 235 2.61 5.56 9.21
C ILE A 235 1.88 4.83 8.07
N ASP A 236 2.61 4.06 7.27
CA ASP A 236 2.04 3.23 6.21
C ASP A 236 1.46 1.91 6.77
N ILE A 237 0.79 1.15 5.91
CA ILE A 237 0.11 -0.09 6.27
C ILE A 237 1.04 -1.23 6.74
N TYR A 238 2.36 -1.06 6.64
CA TYR A 238 3.38 -2.00 7.09
C TYR A 238 4.06 -1.52 8.38
N GLY A 239 3.52 -0.49 9.03
CA GLY A 239 4.10 0.10 10.25
C GLY A 239 5.36 0.91 9.97
N ARG A 240 5.62 1.32 8.73
CA ARG A 240 6.78 2.14 8.36
C ARG A 240 6.38 3.60 8.32
N TYR A 241 7.26 4.48 8.78
CA TYR A 241 6.99 5.91 8.70
C TYR A 241 7.26 6.40 7.26
N VAL A 242 6.26 7.04 6.67
CA VAL A 242 6.39 7.72 5.38
C VAL A 242 7.17 9.01 5.59
N ALA A 243 8.31 9.13 4.90
CA ALA A 243 9.32 10.14 5.19
C ALA A 243 9.79 10.94 3.97
N HIS A 244 10.12 12.20 4.24
CA HIS A 244 10.83 13.09 3.32
C HIS A 244 12.20 13.39 3.91
N LEU A 245 13.26 13.12 3.14
CA LEU A 245 14.63 13.12 3.64
C LEU A 245 15.44 14.25 3.04
N PHE A 246 16.13 15.01 3.89
CA PHE A 246 16.89 16.19 3.52
C PHE A 246 18.31 16.13 4.09
N TYR A 247 19.28 16.54 3.29
CA TYR A 247 20.69 16.49 3.68
C TYR A 247 21.53 17.59 3.01
N SER A 248 22.72 17.85 3.53
CA SER A 248 23.64 18.85 2.96
C SER A 248 25.09 18.44 3.17
N LEU A 249 25.92 18.69 2.15
CA LEU A 249 27.38 18.61 2.22
C LEU A 249 28.04 19.92 2.65
N LYS A 250 27.26 21.01 2.72
CA LYS A 250 27.77 22.38 2.88
C LYS A 250 27.54 22.97 4.27
N THR A 251 26.59 22.42 5.02
CA THR A 251 26.19 22.95 6.32
C THR A 251 25.65 21.84 7.20
N ASP A 252 25.88 21.99 8.50
CA ASP A 252 25.36 21.18 9.61
C ASP A 252 24.16 21.87 10.31
N ASN A 253 23.71 23.02 9.83
CA ASN A 253 22.56 23.71 10.39
C ASN A 253 21.25 23.00 9.98
N LYS A 254 20.54 22.46 10.99
CA LYS A 254 19.33 21.65 10.80
C LYS A 254 18.24 22.37 9.99
N ASP A 255 17.97 23.63 10.30
CA ASP A 255 16.91 24.40 9.66
C ASP A 255 17.24 24.64 8.19
N LYS A 256 18.50 25.00 7.88
CA LYS A 256 18.98 25.17 6.50
C LYS A 256 18.97 23.86 5.72
N ILE A 257 19.30 22.75 6.36
CA ILE A 257 19.20 21.42 5.72
C ILE A 257 17.75 21.13 5.35
N PHE A 258 16.80 21.42 6.23
CA PHE A 258 15.38 21.19 5.98
C PHE A 258 14.78 22.16 4.94
N SER A 259 15.15 23.45 4.93
CA SER A 259 14.58 24.43 4.00
C SER A 259 15.25 24.40 2.62
N GLU A 260 16.58 24.31 2.58
CA GLU A 260 17.41 24.56 1.39
C GLU A 260 18.29 23.37 1.00
N GLY A 261 18.41 22.37 1.87
CA GLY A 261 19.21 21.17 1.63
C GLY A 261 18.69 20.33 0.47
N ARG A 262 19.52 19.39 0.02
CA ARG A 262 19.16 18.42 -1.03
C ARG A 262 17.99 17.57 -0.54
N TYR A 263 16.99 17.40 -1.39
CA TYR A 263 15.80 16.61 -1.09
C TYR A 263 15.92 15.26 -1.79
N LEU A 264 16.21 14.22 -1.01
CA LEU A 264 16.55 12.90 -1.53
C LEU A 264 15.44 12.31 -2.41
N ASN A 265 14.17 12.44 -1.99
CA ASN A 265 13.06 11.84 -2.73
C ASN A 265 12.96 12.43 -4.15
N GLN A 266 13.03 13.76 -4.29
CA GLN A 266 13.00 14.40 -5.61
C GLN A 266 14.25 14.06 -6.42
N GLU A 267 15.41 13.99 -5.76
CA GLU A 267 16.67 13.70 -6.42
C GLU A 267 16.71 12.30 -7.05
N LEU A 268 16.07 11.30 -6.41
CA LEU A 268 15.92 9.96 -6.98
C LEU A 268 15.05 9.98 -8.24
N VAL A 269 13.98 10.78 -8.25
CA VAL A 269 13.11 10.98 -9.43
C VAL A 269 13.86 11.68 -10.54
N ASP A 270 14.57 12.77 -10.24
CA ASP A 270 15.32 13.57 -11.22
C ASP A 270 16.41 12.74 -11.91
N LYS A 271 16.94 11.73 -11.22
CA LYS A 271 17.94 10.80 -11.74
C LYS A 271 17.35 9.59 -12.46
N GLY A 272 16.02 9.44 -12.49
CA GLY A 272 15.34 8.28 -13.05
C GLY A 272 15.55 6.99 -12.24
N LEU A 273 15.95 7.11 -10.97
CA LEU A 273 16.15 5.99 -10.04
C LEU A 273 14.87 5.61 -9.29
N ALA A 274 13.87 6.49 -9.30
CA ALA A 274 12.56 6.28 -8.70
C ALA A 274 11.46 6.89 -9.58
N LYS A 275 10.25 6.34 -9.47
CA LYS A 275 9.03 6.91 -10.06
C LYS A 275 8.24 7.64 -9.01
N VAL A 276 7.40 8.60 -9.40
CA VAL A 276 6.54 9.32 -8.45
C VAL A 276 5.20 8.62 -8.32
N ILE A 277 4.83 8.34 -7.07
CA ILE A 277 3.51 7.84 -6.66
C ILE A 277 2.57 9.03 -6.60
#